data_AF-A0A851MHV3-F1
#
_entry.id   AF-A0A851MHV3-F1
#
_cell.length_a   1.000
_cell.length_b   1.000
_cell.length_c   1.000
_cell.angle_alpha   90.00
_cell.angle_beta   90.00
_cell.angle_gamma   90.00
#
_symmetry.space_group_name_H-M   'P 1'
#
loop_
_entity.id
_entity.type
_entity.pdbx_description
1 polymer ?
#
loop_
_entity_poly.entity_id
_entity_poly.type
_entity_poly.pdbx_seq_one_letter_code
_entity_poly.pdbx_strand_id
1 'polypeptide(L)' 'HCLAVRAVCRTDIDRDRRQGYSWKITLLRNYWKSKVKQEWLSGKYSNIPSQHSLPEKSMYPMDVDTWGEILEAELER' A
#
# COMPACT_ATOMS: atom_id res chain seq x y z
N HIS A 1 9.91 -2.09 -17.30
CA HIS A 1 9.38 -2.91 -16.19
C HIS A 1 9.14 -2.11 -14.89
N CYS A 2 8.53 -0.92 -14.92
CA CYS A 2 8.27 -0.09 -13.71
C CYS A 2 6.89 0.60 -13.65
N LEU A 3 6.00 0.35 -14.61
CA LEU A 3 4.74 1.10 -14.71
C LEU A 3 3.70 0.71 -13.64
N ALA A 4 3.71 -0.55 -13.17
CA ALA A 4 2.75 -1.03 -12.16
C ALA A 4 2.96 -0.44 -10.75
N VAL A 5 4.18 0.02 -10.43
CA VAL A 5 4.51 0.58 -9.11
C VAL A 5 3.87 1.96 -8.94
N ARG A 6 3.73 2.74 -10.03
CA ARG A 6 3.16 4.10 -10.00
C ARG A 6 1.65 4.15 -9.77
N ALA A 7 0.91 3.05 -9.87
CA ALA A 7 -0.54 3.05 -9.74
C ALA A 7 -1.02 3.08 -8.26
N VAL A 8 -0.20 2.60 -7.33
CA VAL A 8 -0.57 2.44 -5.90
C VAL A 8 -0.41 3.74 -5.12
N CYS A 9 0.79 4.30 -5.22
CA CYS A 9 1.27 5.41 -4.40
C CYS A 9 2.01 6.38 -5.31
N ARG A 10 1.37 6.80 -6.42
CA ARG A 10 2.00 7.72 -7.38
C ARG A 10 2.61 8.92 -6.67
N THR A 11 1.88 9.47 -5.70
CA THR A 11 2.31 10.62 -4.91
C THR A 11 3.50 10.31 -4.00
N ASP A 12 3.47 9.21 -3.25
CA ASP A 12 4.55 8.87 -2.31
C ASP A 12 5.83 8.41 -3.04
N ILE A 13 5.68 7.66 -4.14
CA ILE A 13 6.80 7.26 -5.00
C ILE A 13 7.37 8.47 -5.72
N ASP A 14 6.55 9.28 -6.38
CA ASP A 14 7.04 10.48 -7.08
C ASP A 14 7.65 11.49 -6.07
N ARG A 15 7.19 11.51 -4.80
CA ARG A 15 7.83 12.27 -3.71
C ARG A 15 9.20 11.70 -3.36
N ASP A 16 9.30 10.40 -3.09
CA ASP A 16 10.56 9.75 -2.71
C ASP A 16 11.61 9.83 -3.84
N ARG A 17 11.15 9.72 -5.09
CA ARG A 17 12.01 9.90 -6.28
C ARG A 17 12.47 11.35 -6.42
N ARG A 18 11.63 12.35 -6.14
CA ARG A 18 12.01 13.77 -6.10
C ARG A 18 13.00 14.09 -4.97
N GLN A 19 12.93 13.36 -3.85
CA GLN A 19 13.88 13.48 -2.74
C GLN A 19 15.21 12.76 -2.99
N GLY A 20 15.39 12.14 -4.16
CA GLY A 20 16.64 11.48 -4.54
C GLY A 20 16.83 10.06 -3.96
N TYR A 21 15.79 9.47 -3.35
CA TYR A 21 15.90 8.11 -2.83
C TYR A 21 16.07 7.08 -3.95
N SER A 22 16.89 6.05 -3.68
CA SER A 22 17.05 4.92 -4.57
C SER A 22 15.77 4.09 -4.65
N TRP A 23 15.58 3.35 -5.75
CA TRP A 23 14.43 2.46 -5.90
C TRP A 23 14.30 1.44 -4.77
N LYS A 24 15.42 0.94 -4.22
CA LYS A 24 15.42 0.05 -3.06
C LYS A 24 14.78 0.73 -1.84
N ILE A 25 15.18 1.96 -1.53
CA ILE A 25 14.64 2.73 -0.41
C ILE A 25 13.17 3.12 -0.65
N THR A 26 12.83 3.57 -1.86
CA THR A 26 11.44 3.86 -2.24
C THR A 26 10.55 2.63 -2.08
N LEU A 27 11.00 1.45 -2.53
CA LEU A 27 10.22 0.22 -2.39
C LEU A 27 10.06 -0.18 -0.91
N LEU A 28 11.13 -0.14 -0.12
CA LEU A 28 11.04 -0.42 1.32
C LEU A 28 10.11 0.54 2.06
N ARG A 29 10.14 1.83 1.74
CA ARG A 29 9.29 2.84 2.40
C ARG A 29 7.82 2.73 2.03
N ASN A 30 7.49 2.19 0.85
CA ASN A 30 6.12 2.18 0.33
C ASN A 30 5.47 0.78 0.33
N TYR A 31 6.26 -0.30 0.42
CA TYR A 31 5.77 -1.67 0.25
C TYR A 31 6.17 -2.63 1.37
N TRP A 32 6.71 -2.16 2.49
CA TRP A 32 6.96 -3.02 3.66
C TRP A 32 5.64 -3.41 4.34
N LYS A 33 5.53 -4.68 4.78
CA LYS A 33 4.39 -5.23 5.57
C LYS A 33 3.73 -4.24 6.54
N SER A 34 4.50 -3.71 7.49
CA SER A 34 4.01 -2.79 8.52
C SER A 34 3.43 -1.51 7.93
N LYS A 35 4.06 -0.94 6.90
CA LYS A 35 3.55 0.25 6.22
C LYS A 35 2.25 -0.07 5.50
N VAL A 36 2.20 -1.17 4.76
CA VAL A 36 1.00 -1.62 4.06
C VAL A 36 -0.14 -1.84 5.05
N LYS A 37 0.08 -2.58 6.15
CA LYS A 37 -0.90 -2.76 7.23
C LYS A 37 -1.38 -1.42 7.80
N GLN A 38 -0.46 -0.49 8.08
CA GLN A 38 -0.81 0.84 8.59
C GLN A 38 -1.69 1.64 7.62
N GLU A 39 -1.43 1.59 6.32
CA GLU A 39 -2.27 2.27 5.32
C GLU A 39 -3.68 1.66 5.21
N TRP A 40 -3.81 0.35 5.43
CA TRP A 40 -5.13 -0.28 5.56
C TRP A 40 -5.84 0.18 6.83
N LEU A 41 -5.18 0.11 7.98
CA LEU A 41 -5.74 0.54 9.27
C LEU A 41 -6.01 2.06 9.34
N SER A 42 -5.32 2.88 8.54
CA SER A 42 -5.60 4.32 8.45
C SER A 42 -6.86 4.62 7.62
N GLY A 43 -7.37 3.63 6.88
CA GLY A 43 -8.50 3.76 5.99
C GLY A 43 -8.16 4.35 4.62
N LYS A 44 -6.88 4.39 4.22
CA LYS A 44 -6.46 4.85 2.88
C LYS A 44 -7.14 4.05 1.76
N TYR A 45 -7.50 2.81 2.05
CA TYR A 45 -8.09 1.87 1.09
C TYR A 45 -9.57 1.54 1.39
N SER A 46 -10.20 2.18 2.38
CA SER A 46 -11.60 1.91 2.77
C SER A 46 -12.62 2.31 1.68
N ASN A 47 -12.34 3.37 0.92
CA ASN A 47 -13.27 3.94 -0.06
C ASN A 47 -12.90 3.62 -1.51
N ILE A 48 -12.37 2.43 -1.76
CA ILE A 48 -12.00 2.04 -3.11
C ILE A 48 -13.26 1.56 -3.85
N PRO A 49 -13.66 2.20 -4.97
CA PRO A 49 -14.93 1.92 -5.64
C PRO A 49 -14.97 0.56 -6.35
N SER A 50 -13.81 -0.07 -6.59
CA SER A 50 -13.74 -1.39 -7.20
C SER A 50 -12.40 -2.09 -6.94
N GLN A 51 -12.38 -3.41 -7.04
CA GLN A 51 -11.14 -4.21 -7.01
C GLN A 51 -10.12 -3.79 -8.10
N HIS A 52 -10.56 -3.17 -9.21
CA HIS A 52 -9.67 -2.68 -10.26
C HIS A 52 -8.99 -1.36 -9.88
N SER A 53 -9.54 -0.68 -8.89
CA SER A 53 -8.96 0.51 -8.27
C SER A 53 -8.01 0.13 -7.11
N LEU A 54 -8.06 -1.13 -6.64
CA LEU A 54 -6.95 -1.73 -5.91
C LEU A 54 -5.82 -2.01 -6.91
N PRO A 55 -4.58 -1.61 -6.62
CA PRO A 55 -3.52 -1.85 -7.57
C PRO A 55 -3.19 -3.34 -7.64
N GLU A 56 -3.08 -3.90 -8.85
CA GLU A 56 -2.85 -5.33 -9.13
C GLU A 56 -1.66 -5.96 -8.39
N LYS A 57 -0.69 -5.14 -7.94
CA LYS A 57 0.52 -5.55 -7.21
C LYS A 57 0.62 -4.98 -5.80
N SER A 58 -0.43 -4.29 -5.34
CA SER A 58 -0.49 -3.76 -3.99
C SER A 58 -0.83 -4.90 -3.07
N MET A 59 0.19 -5.59 -2.56
CA MET A 59 0.34 -5.80 -1.13
C MET A 59 1.58 -6.62 -0.87
N TYR A 60 2.28 -6.24 0.19
CA TYR A 60 3.19 -7.17 0.81
C TYR A 60 2.37 -8.41 1.20
N PRO A 61 2.79 -9.64 0.86
CA PRO A 61 2.07 -10.83 1.28
C PRO A 61 1.94 -10.85 2.80
N MET A 62 0.72 -10.84 3.31
CA MET A 62 0.42 -10.89 4.74
C MET A 62 -0.25 -12.22 5.07
N ASP A 63 0.03 -12.72 6.28
CA ASP A 63 -0.62 -13.90 6.84
C ASP A 63 -2.09 -13.63 7.16
N VAL A 64 -2.83 -14.71 7.37
CA VAL A 64 -4.27 -14.70 7.63
C VAL A 64 -4.63 -13.89 8.87
N ASP A 65 -3.82 -13.96 9.93
CA ASP A 65 -4.08 -13.23 11.19
C ASP A 65 -4.00 -11.72 10.94
N THR A 66 -2.96 -11.27 10.23
CA THR A 66 -2.79 -9.86 9.86
C THR A 66 -3.96 -9.34 9.02
N TRP A 67 -4.52 -10.17 8.14
CA TRP A 67 -5.70 -9.83 7.37
C TRP A 67 -6.98 -9.79 8.21
N GLY A 68 -7.10 -10.71 9.19
CA GLY A 68 -8.19 -10.70 10.17
C GLY A 68 -8.24 -9.40 10.95
N GLU A 69 -7.09 -8.91 11.44
CA GLU A 69 -7.01 -7.62 12.14
C GLU A 69 -7.44 -6.43 11.27
N ILE A 70 -7.07 -6.41 9.98
CA ILE A 70 -7.48 -5.34 9.06
C ILE A 70 -8.98 -5.39 8.81
N LEU A 71 -9.55 -6.58 8.62
CA LEU A 71 -10.98 -6.75 8.39
C LEU A 71 -11.81 -6.32 9.60
N GLU A 72 -11.38 -6.69 10.81
CA GLU A 72 -12.04 -6.28 12.06
C GLU A 72 -12.04 -4.75 12.21
N ALA A 73 -10.89 -4.11 12.00
CA ALA A 73 -10.78 -2.65 12.04
C ALA A 73 -11.63 -1.92 10.97
N GLU A 74 -11.89 -2.57 9.83
CA GLU A 74 -12.74 -2.01 8.77
C GLU A 74 -14.23 -2.18 9.09
N LEU A 75 -14.62 -3.28 9.75
CA LEU A 75 -16.00 -3.51 10.19
C LEU A 75 -16.41 -2.59 11.36
N GLU A 76 -15.47 -2.17 12.20
CA GLU A 76 -15.72 -1.26 13.33
C GLU A 76 -15.78 0.23 12.94
N ARG A 77 -15.46 0.59 11.69
CA ARG A 77 -15.36 1.98 11.23
C ARG A 77 -16.70 2.57 10.77
#